data_AF-A0A2T7LMP9-F1
#
_entry.id   AF-A0A2T7LMP9-F1
#
_cell.length_a   1.000
_cell.length_b   1.000
_cell.length_c   1.000
_cell.angle_alpha   90.00
_cell.angle_beta   90.00
_cell.angle_gamma   90.00
#
_symmetry.space_group_name_H-M   'P 1'
#
loop_
_entity.id
_entity.type
_entity.pdbx_description
1 polymer ?
#
loop_
_entity_poly.entity_id
_entity_poly.type
_entity_poly.pdbx_seq_one_letter_code
_entity_poly.pdbx_strand_id
1 'polypeptide(L)'
;MSETTGIGLPGSPTTLFDHALRLHQLAPGEPLHRDGEPYPDDESHRHRKGPRTPEDRHSVGKDAAFILDAHFARNSALPGELADAFHDIHIPIHPNEHIAAAAEQADRERVRQTGRWLVRHGTDRCSVTVGLALLAAVGTADDIPLIQTIGLLSNRFGPLAAHAFESRPGGVEALLWLAERVTGWGRVYVVEALCRLDDPAARPWLLRRACDGDFLNGYFAGQVATVARLHEALADLDTDSEMVDHIGRLLHLMSDCEGMGLTLAHYPHSRALLEAHARHVGSLSPTNERYFTIAVLTQHLTTEPPEAAGCTATQQEALRDTYLEVLDREEWTETARAGFTADDNRMRWLADHRAPQLRLRAFPDRESDTEE
;
A
#
# COMPACT_ATOMS: atom_id res chain seq x y z
N MET A 1 -35.58 24.43 40.37
CA MET A 1 -35.42 23.53 39.23
C MET A 1 -33.98 23.69 38.78
N SER A 2 -33.09 22.93 39.43
CA SER A 2 -31.64 23.10 39.29
C SER A 2 -31.14 22.26 38.12
N GLU A 3 -30.46 22.91 37.19
CA GLU A 3 -29.63 22.27 36.18
C GLU A 3 -28.53 21.47 36.87
N THR A 4 -28.40 20.19 36.52
CA THR A 4 -27.28 19.36 36.94
C THR A 4 -26.38 19.18 35.73
N THR A 5 -25.38 20.05 35.64
CA THR A 5 -24.24 19.94 34.74
C THR A 5 -23.49 18.65 35.07
N GLY A 6 -23.56 17.66 34.18
CA GLY A 6 -22.79 16.43 34.29
C GLY A 6 -21.30 16.72 34.16
N ILE A 7 -20.58 16.57 35.26
CA ILE A 7 -19.13 16.66 35.36
C ILE A 7 -18.56 15.44 34.64
N GLY A 8 -17.99 15.65 33.45
CA GLY A 8 -17.13 14.66 32.80
C GLY A 8 -15.90 14.42 33.66
N LEU A 9 -15.66 13.16 34.06
CA LEU A 9 -14.42 12.73 34.70
C LEU A 9 -13.23 12.98 33.75
N PRO A 10 -12.03 13.33 34.26
CA PRO A 10 -10.82 13.42 33.45
C PRO A 10 -10.61 12.09 32.71
N GLY A 11 -10.56 12.16 31.38
CA GLY A 11 -10.90 11.07 30.48
C GLY A 11 -9.96 9.87 30.54
N SER A 12 -10.54 8.68 30.47
CA SER A 12 -9.80 7.45 30.19
C SER A 12 -9.01 7.62 28.88
N PRO A 13 -7.76 7.12 28.81
CA PRO A 13 -6.96 7.18 27.59
C PRO A 13 -7.70 6.52 26.42
N THR A 14 -7.73 7.19 25.27
CA THR A 14 -8.39 6.68 24.05
C THR A 14 -7.62 5.46 23.54
N THR A 15 -8.32 4.35 23.33
CA THR A 15 -7.72 3.13 22.78
C THR A 15 -7.35 3.35 21.31
N LEU A 16 -6.35 2.61 20.82
CA LEU A 16 -6.00 2.66 19.40
C LEU A 16 -7.15 2.18 18.51
N PHE A 17 -7.94 1.22 19.00
CA PHE A 17 -9.13 0.73 18.31
C PHE A 17 -10.20 1.81 18.17
N ASP A 18 -10.56 2.50 19.25
CA ASP A 18 -11.59 3.55 19.21
C ASP A 18 -11.13 4.75 18.38
N HIS A 19 -9.83 5.04 18.40
CA HIS A 19 -9.23 6.03 17.51
C HIS A 19 -9.40 5.66 16.03
N ALA A 20 -9.00 4.44 15.65
CA ALA A 20 -9.14 3.95 14.28
C ALA A 20 -10.61 3.93 13.83
N LEU A 21 -11.51 3.44 14.68
CA LEU A 21 -12.94 3.40 14.42
C LEU A 21 -13.53 4.80 14.21
N ARG A 22 -13.17 5.76 15.07
CA ARG A 22 -13.61 7.15 14.96
C ARG A 22 -13.15 7.78 13.65
N LEU A 23 -11.88 7.59 13.28
CA LEU A 23 -11.35 8.12 12.02
C LEU A 23 -12.06 7.50 10.81
N HIS A 24 -12.28 6.19 10.85
CA HIS A 24 -13.02 5.49 9.80
C HIS A 24 -14.46 6.00 9.64
N GLN A 25 -15.15 6.26 10.74
CA GLN A 25 -16.53 6.77 10.70
C GLN A 25 -16.63 8.18 10.09
N LEU A 26 -15.57 8.98 10.17
CA LEU A 26 -15.53 10.30 9.53
C LEU A 26 -15.38 10.21 8.01
N ALA A 27 -14.71 9.18 7.50
CA ALA A 27 -14.54 8.94 6.06
C ALA A 27 -14.55 7.42 5.72
N PRO A 28 -15.72 6.75 5.71
CA PRO A 28 -15.80 5.27 5.66
C PRO A 28 -15.29 4.63 4.36
N GLY A 29 -15.14 5.41 3.30
CA GLY A 29 -14.70 4.96 1.98
C GLY A 29 -13.30 5.42 1.59
N GLU A 30 -12.64 6.23 2.42
CA GLU A 30 -11.37 6.85 2.06
C GLU A 30 -10.24 6.33 2.95
N PRO A 31 -9.00 6.30 2.44
CA PRO A 31 -7.83 6.06 3.27
C PRO A 31 -7.72 7.08 4.40
N LEU A 32 -7.24 6.63 5.55
CA LEU A 32 -7.03 7.54 6.68
C LEU A 32 -5.94 8.56 6.34
N HIS A 33 -6.21 9.83 6.60
CA HIS A 33 -5.20 10.88 6.47
C HIS A 33 -3.98 10.53 7.35
N ARG A 34 -2.79 10.49 6.73
CA ARG A 34 -1.50 10.13 7.37
C ARG A 34 -1.57 8.81 8.17
N ASP A 35 -2.27 7.79 7.66
CA ASP A 35 -2.40 6.48 8.31
C ASP A 35 -2.97 6.55 9.74
N GLY A 36 -3.74 7.60 10.03
CA GLY A 36 -4.33 7.87 11.33
C GLY A 36 -3.39 8.50 12.36
N GLU A 37 -2.22 8.99 11.95
CA GLU A 37 -1.32 9.75 12.81
C GLU A 37 -1.84 11.18 13.10
N PRO A 38 -1.53 11.75 14.28
CA PRO A 38 -0.80 11.14 15.40
C PRO A 38 -1.63 10.08 16.13
N TYR A 39 -0.97 9.05 16.66
CA TYR A 39 -1.64 8.04 17.47
C TYR A 39 -1.87 8.55 18.91
N PRO A 40 -2.89 8.04 19.62
CA PRO A 40 -3.16 8.41 21.02
C PRO A 40 -1.95 8.25 21.97
N ASP A 41 -1.01 7.35 21.67
CA ASP A 41 0.19 7.07 22.47
C ASP A 41 1.46 7.74 21.95
N ASP A 42 1.38 8.61 20.93
CA ASP A 42 2.54 9.28 20.34
C ASP A 42 3.43 9.97 21.37
N GLU A 43 2.85 10.66 22.36
CA GLU A 43 3.62 11.38 23.38
C GLU A 43 4.48 10.45 24.24
N SER A 44 3.97 9.25 24.56
CA SER A 44 4.69 8.22 25.30
C SER A 44 5.91 7.69 24.54
N HIS A 45 5.86 7.74 23.20
CA HIS A 45 6.93 7.27 22.30
C HIS A 45 7.86 8.40 21.79
N ARG A 46 7.45 9.68 21.82
CA ARG A 46 8.23 10.81 21.31
C ARG A 46 9.47 11.15 22.14
N HIS A 47 9.42 10.97 23.45
CA HIS A 47 10.46 11.46 24.36
C HIS A 47 11.48 10.39 24.81
N ARG A 48 11.31 9.14 24.37
CA ARG A 48 12.18 8.02 24.72
C ARG A 48 12.92 7.55 23.47
N LYS A 49 14.23 7.28 23.60
CA LYS A 49 14.95 6.53 22.59
C LYS A 49 14.36 5.12 22.62
N GLY A 50 13.52 4.81 21.63
CA GLY A 50 12.80 3.54 21.59
C GLY A 50 13.74 2.33 21.73
N PRO A 51 13.21 1.18 22.20
CA PRO A 51 14.01 -0.02 22.37
C PRO A 51 14.70 -0.36 21.05
N ARG A 52 16.02 -0.58 21.13
CA ARG A 52 16.84 -0.88 19.96
C ARG A 52 16.42 -2.21 19.35
N THR A 53 16.30 -2.24 18.03
CA THR A 53 16.19 -3.50 17.30
C THR A 53 17.37 -4.40 17.68
N PRO A 54 17.13 -5.66 18.08
CA PRO A 54 18.21 -6.61 18.37
C PRO A 54 19.21 -6.70 17.21
N GLU A 55 20.51 -6.76 17.54
CA GLU A 55 21.57 -6.92 16.53
C GLU A 55 21.45 -8.28 15.81
N ASP A 56 21.07 -9.31 16.57
CA ASP A 56 20.74 -10.63 16.03
C ASP A 56 19.27 -10.70 15.61
N ARG A 57 19.04 -10.83 14.30
CA ARG A 57 17.69 -10.98 13.72
C ARG A 57 16.95 -12.20 14.27
N HIS A 58 17.65 -13.28 14.61
CA HIS A 58 17.03 -14.48 15.18
C HIS A 58 16.54 -14.30 16.62
N SER A 59 16.90 -13.18 17.25
CA SER A 59 16.47 -12.86 18.62
C SER A 59 15.30 -11.87 18.67
N VAL A 60 14.86 -11.35 17.52
CA VAL A 60 13.68 -10.49 17.42
C VAL A 60 12.44 -11.25 17.88
N GLY A 61 11.68 -10.69 18.83
CA GLY A 61 10.43 -11.26 19.34
C GLY A 61 10.59 -12.24 20.52
N LYS A 62 11.81 -12.64 20.89
CA LYS A 62 12.04 -13.55 22.04
C LYS A 62 11.58 -12.96 23.37
N ASP A 63 11.82 -11.67 23.61
CA ASP A 63 11.38 -11.00 24.85
C ASP A 63 9.85 -10.98 24.95
N ALA A 64 9.17 -10.71 23.82
CA ALA A 64 7.71 -10.75 23.76
C ALA A 64 7.17 -12.17 24.00
N ALA A 65 7.79 -13.17 23.37
CA ALA A 65 7.45 -14.58 23.58
C ALA A 65 7.62 -15.00 25.05
N PHE A 66 8.73 -14.61 25.70
CA PHE A 66 8.97 -14.91 27.11
C PHE A 66 7.88 -14.32 28.03
N ILE A 67 7.45 -13.08 27.77
CA ILE A 67 6.34 -12.44 28.51
C ILE A 67 5.04 -13.22 28.28
N LEU A 68 4.75 -13.62 27.04
CA LEU A 68 3.56 -14.40 26.69
C LEU A 68 3.57 -15.78 27.36
N ASP A 69 4.69 -16.49 27.34
CA ASP A 69 4.84 -17.80 27.98
C ASP A 69 4.58 -17.70 29.49
N ALA A 70 5.18 -16.70 30.15
CA ALA A 70 4.97 -16.43 31.58
C ALA A 70 3.51 -16.05 31.89
N HIS A 71 2.84 -15.35 30.98
CA HIS A 71 1.42 -15.02 31.10
C HIS A 71 0.54 -16.26 30.97
N PHE A 72 0.72 -17.06 29.92
CA PHE A 72 -0.11 -18.22 29.64
C PHE A 72 0.12 -19.38 30.61
N ALA A 73 1.32 -19.52 31.20
CA ALA A 73 1.60 -20.49 32.25
C ALA A 73 0.72 -20.31 33.51
N ARG A 74 0.20 -19.10 33.76
CA ARG A 74 -0.66 -18.78 34.91
C ARG A 74 -2.13 -18.83 34.52
N ASN A 75 -2.87 -19.89 34.88
CA ASN A 75 -4.29 -20.07 34.51
C ASN A 75 -5.22 -18.91 34.90
N SER A 76 -4.87 -18.13 35.92
CA SER A 76 -5.67 -16.99 36.40
C SER A 76 -5.27 -15.64 35.80
N ALA A 77 -4.25 -15.58 34.93
CA ALA A 77 -3.76 -14.29 34.44
C ALA A 77 -4.78 -13.65 33.49
N LEU A 78 -5.08 -12.38 33.73
CA LEU A 78 -6.05 -11.61 32.97
C LEU A 78 -5.37 -10.88 31.81
N PRO A 79 -6.00 -10.77 30.62
CA PRO A 79 -5.40 -10.06 29.49
C PRO A 79 -4.93 -8.63 29.80
N GLY A 80 -5.61 -7.95 30.72
CA GLY A 80 -5.25 -6.60 31.16
C GLY A 80 -3.88 -6.48 31.84
N GLU A 81 -3.31 -7.58 32.34
CA GLU A 81 -1.94 -7.59 32.87
C GLU A 81 -0.89 -7.34 31.78
N LEU A 82 -1.25 -7.51 30.51
CA LEU A 82 -0.36 -7.28 29.36
C LEU A 82 -0.50 -5.88 28.75
N ALA A 83 -1.37 -5.02 29.28
CA ALA A 83 -1.69 -3.72 28.66
C ALA A 83 -0.45 -2.83 28.41
N ASP A 84 0.54 -2.86 29.32
CA ASP A 84 1.78 -2.08 29.21
C ASP A 84 3.04 -2.97 29.21
N ALA A 85 2.88 -4.30 29.21
CA ALA A 85 3.99 -5.25 29.41
C ALA A 85 5.05 -5.19 28.30
N PHE A 86 4.68 -4.67 27.12
CA PHE A 86 5.52 -4.65 25.94
C PHE A 86 6.12 -3.28 25.62
N HIS A 87 5.81 -2.25 26.43
CA HIS A 87 6.16 -0.86 26.12
C HIS A 87 7.67 -0.62 25.98
N ASP A 88 8.47 -1.23 26.86
CA ASP A 88 9.91 -1.01 26.94
C ASP A 88 10.75 -2.01 26.13
N ILE A 89 10.12 -2.87 25.31
CA ILE A 89 10.82 -3.85 24.48
C ILE A 89 10.53 -3.68 22.98
N HIS A 90 11.45 -4.18 22.15
CA HIS A 90 11.29 -4.11 20.71
C HIS A 90 10.22 -5.12 20.22
N ILE A 91 9.10 -4.62 19.72
CA ILE A 91 8.04 -5.45 19.13
C ILE A 91 8.08 -5.37 17.60
N PRO A 92 8.28 -6.51 16.90
CA PRO A 92 8.24 -6.56 15.44
C PRO A 92 6.83 -6.27 14.92
N ILE A 93 6.75 -5.49 13.84
CA ILE A 93 5.48 -5.19 13.14
C ILE A 93 5.12 -6.22 12.07
N HIS A 94 6.05 -7.13 11.76
CA HIS A 94 5.85 -8.24 10.83
C HIS A 94 5.60 -9.55 11.59
N PRO A 95 5.05 -10.58 10.92
CA PRO A 95 4.93 -11.91 11.50
C PRO A 95 6.25 -12.39 12.09
N ASN A 96 6.20 -12.94 13.31
CA ASN A 96 7.37 -13.34 14.05
C ASN A 96 7.19 -14.76 14.61
N GLU A 97 8.17 -15.62 14.34
CA GLU A 97 8.14 -17.04 14.71
C GLU A 97 8.07 -17.27 16.23
N HIS A 98 8.72 -16.43 17.05
CA HIS A 98 8.74 -16.61 18.51
C HIS A 98 7.38 -16.27 19.12
N ILE A 99 6.76 -15.17 18.68
CA ILE A 99 5.42 -14.77 19.13
C ILE A 99 4.38 -15.79 18.66
N ALA A 100 4.47 -16.26 17.41
CA ALA A 100 3.58 -17.29 16.87
C ALA A 100 3.72 -18.61 17.64
N ALA A 101 4.94 -19.06 17.92
CA ALA A 101 5.18 -20.28 18.70
C ALA A 101 4.60 -20.21 20.11
N ALA A 102 4.77 -19.08 20.82
CA ALA A 102 4.17 -18.88 22.14
C ALA A 102 2.62 -18.94 22.08
N ALA A 103 2.03 -18.35 21.03
CA ALA A 103 0.59 -18.39 20.80
C ALA A 103 0.07 -19.81 20.49
N GLU A 104 0.82 -20.59 19.71
CA GLU A 104 0.43 -21.95 19.29
C GLU A 104 0.59 -23.00 20.38
N GLN A 105 1.53 -22.80 21.32
CA GLN A 105 1.78 -23.71 22.44
C GLN A 105 0.77 -23.55 23.59
N ALA A 106 0.12 -22.38 23.68
CA ALA A 106 -0.86 -22.08 24.70
C ALA A 106 -2.29 -22.49 24.31
N ASP A 107 -3.22 -22.44 25.28
CA ASP A 107 -4.65 -22.69 25.02
C ASP A 107 -5.21 -21.69 23.99
N ARG A 108 -5.70 -22.21 22.86
CA ARG A 108 -6.10 -21.38 21.70
C ARG A 108 -7.21 -20.38 22.03
N GLU A 109 -8.16 -20.75 22.88
CA GLU A 109 -9.27 -19.86 23.22
C GLU A 109 -8.78 -18.73 24.13
N ARG A 110 -7.94 -19.06 25.10
CA ARG A 110 -7.30 -18.06 25.96
C ARG A 110 -6.43 -17.08 25.17
N VAL A 111 -5.62 -17.58 24.23
CA VAL A 111 -4.78 -16.74 23.37
C VAL A 111 -5.65 -15.81 22.52
N ARG A 112 -6.75 -16.32 21.95
CA ARG A 112 -7.72 -15.50 21.19
C ARG A 112 -8.35 -14.43 22.06
N GLN A 113 -8.79 -14.76 23.28
CA GLN A 113 -9.37 -13.81 24.22
C GLN A 113 -8.36 -12.71 24.61
N THR A 114 -7.11 -13.09 24.86
CA THR A 114 -6.02 -12.13 25.12
C THR A 114 -5.77 -11.23 23.91
N GLY A 115 -5.68 -11.79 22.70
CA GLY A 115 -5.51 -11.02 21.47
C GLY A 115 -6.65 -10.03 21.23
N ARG A 116 -7.91 -10.47 21.36
CA ARG A 116 -9.11 -9.62 21.26
C ARG A 116 -9.07 -8.48 22.26
N TRP A 117 -8.73 -8.78 23.51
CA TRP A 117 -8.69 -7.78 24.57
C TRP A 117 -7.62 -6.72 24.30
N LEU A 118 -6.40 -7.16 23.95
CA LEU A 118 -5.29 -6.25 23.65
C LEU A 118 -5.61 -5.36 22.45
N VAL A 119 -6.17 -5.90 21.38
CA VAL A 119 -6.54 -5.08 20.21
C VAL A 119 -7.68 -4.13 20.54
N ARG A 120 -8.70 -4.57 21.27
CA ARG A 120 -9.89 -3.75 21.55
C ARG A 120 -9.66 -2.67 22.60
N HIS A 121 -8.81 -2.94 23.60
CA HIS A 121 -8.66 -2.11 24.79
C HIS A 121 -7.25 -1.53 24.98
N GLY A 122 -6.28 -1.94 24.16
CA GLY A 122 -4.91 -1.46 24.27
C GLY A 122 -4.78 0.03 23.94
N THR A 123 -4.06 0.73 24.82
CA THR A 123 -3.69 2.15 24.67
C THR A 123 -2.25 2.31 24.23
N ASP A 124 -1.42 1.26 24.27
CA ASP A 124 -0.04 1.27 23.80
C ASP A 124 0.12 0.44 22.52
N ARG A 125 0.80 1.01 21.52
CA ARG A 125 0.97 0.37 20.20
C ARG A 125 1.76 -0.93 20.25
N CYS A 126 2.68 -1.12 21.19
CA CYS A 126 3.44 -2.37 21.32
C CYS A 126 2.51 -3.50 21.76
N SER A 127 1.67 -3.26 22.77
CA SER A 127 0.69 -4.24 23.26
C SER A 127 -0.38 -4.57 22.23
N VAL A 128 -0.87 -3.58 21.47
CA VAL A 128 -1.81 -3.83 20.36
C VAL A 128 -1.14 -4.62 19.22
N THR A 129 0.13 -4.35 18.93
CA THR A 129 0.89 -5.13 17.92
C THR A 129 0.97 -6.61 18.33
N VAL A 130 1.26 -6.90 19.60
CA VAL A 130 1.27 -8.28 20.11
C VAL A 130 -0.13 -8.89 20.06
N GLY A 131 -1.17 -8.16 20.49
CA GLY A 131 -2.55 -8.62 20.40
C GLY A 131 -2.95 -9.04 18.99
N LEU A 132 -2.55 -8.23 17.99
CA LEU A 132 -2.77 -8.53 16.58
C LEU A 132 -1.96 -9.75 16.10
N ALA A 133 -0.73 -9.93 16.57
CA ALA A 133 0.06 -11.13 16.28
C ALA A 133 -0.55 -12.41 16.87
N LEU A 134 -1.11 -12.35 18.08
CA LEU A 134 -1.87 -13.46 18.68
C LEU A 134 -3.10 -13.78 17.83
N LEU A 135 -3.85 -12.75 17.42
CA LEU A 135 -4.99 -12.94 16.53
C LEU A 135 -4.56 -13.48 15.18
N ALA A 136 -3.42 -13.08 14.61
CA ALA A 136 -2.92 -13.64 13.37
C ALA A 136 -2.66 -15.16 13.49
N ALA A 137 -2.08 -15.61 14.62
CA ALA A 137 -1.76 -17.01 14.86
C ALA A 137 -2.99 -17.91 15.12
N VAL A 138 -3.97 -17.46 15.94
CA VAL A 138 -5.07 -18.34 16.39
C VAL A 138 -6.48 -17.82 16.13
N GLY A 139 -6.64 -16.59 15.63
CA GLY A 139 -7.92 -15.93 15.38
C GLY A 139 -8.79 -16.64 14.33
N THR A 140 -10.08 -16.35 14.30
CA THR A 140 -11.10 -16.91 13.40
C THR A 140 -11.70 -15.83 12.49
N ALA A 141 -12.63 -16.21 11.61
CA ALA A 141 -13.39 -15.27 10.79
C ALA A 141 -14.15 -14.22 11.64
N ASP A 142 -14.59 -14.56 12.85
CA ASP A 142 -15.24 -13.62 13.78
C ASP A 142 -14.32 -12.44 14.18
N ASP A 143 -13.00 -12.61 14.03
CA ASP A 143 -12.02 -11.59 14.38
C ASP A 143 -11.78 -10.59 13.23
N ILE A 144 -12.31 -10.86 12.03
CA ILE A 144 -12.11 -10.01 10.84
C ILE A 144 -12.48 -8.54 11.09
N PRO A 145 -13.66 -8.18 11.64
CA PRO A 145 -14.01 -6.78 11.87
C PRO A 145 -13.06 -6.07 12.84
N LEU A 146 -12.57 -6.80 13.84
CA LEU A 146 -11.62 -6.26 14.82
C LEU A 146 -10.26 -5.99 14.15
N ILE A 147 -9.77 -6.94 13.36
CA ILE A 147 -8.50 -6.84 12.62
C ILE A 147 -8.58 -5.75 11.53
N GLN A 148 -9.69 -5.66 10.80
CA GLN A 148 -9.92 -4.63 9.78
C GLN A 148 -9.85 -3.23 10.38
N THR A 149 -10.53 -3.02 11.51
CA THR A 149 -10.57 -1.70 12.14
C THR A 149 -9.19 -1.25 12.59
N ILE A 150 -8.42 -2.13 13.26
CA ILE A 150 -7.08 -1.75 13.72
C ILE A 150 -6.07 -1.66 12.55
N GLY A 151 -6.26 -2.47 11.51
CA GLY A 151 -5.44 -2.48 10.29
C GLY A 151 -5.51 -1.18 9.49
N LEU A 152 -6.52 -0.33 9.73
CA LEU A 152 -6.59 1.02 9.14
C LEU A 152 -5.44 1.93 9.60
N LEU A 153 -4.87 1.72 10.78
CA LEU A 153 -3.65 2.41 11.21
C LEU A 153 -2.43 1.68 10.61
N SER A 154 -2.39 1.74 9.28
CA SER A 154 -1.69 0.78 8.41
C SER A 154 -0.17 0.82 8.55
N ASN A 155 0.38 2.00 8.85
CA ASN A 155 1.82 2.20 9.07
C ASN A 155 2.38 1.28 10.18
N ARG A 156 1.58 1.02 11.23
CA ARG A 156 1.99 0.16 12.35
C ARG A 156 1.43 -1.26 12.27
N PHE A 157 0.15 -1.41 11.92
CA PHE A 157 -0.56 -2.69 12.03
C PHE A 157 -0.83 -3.38 10.69
N GLY A 158 -0.55 -2.70 9.57
CA GLY A 158 -0.79 -3.20 8.21
C GLY A 158 -0.17 -4.58 7.93
N PRO A 159 1.13 -4.82 8.22
CA PRO A 159 1.75 -6.11 7.89
C PRO A 159 1.10 -7.29 8.63
N LEU A 160 0.85 -7.16 9.93
CA LEU A 160 0.20 -8.22 10.71
C LEU A 160 -1.28 -8.38 10.37
N ALA A 161 -2.00 -7.28 10.07
CA ALA A 161 -3.39 -7.36 9.63
C ALA A 161 -3.51 -8.10 8.28
N ALA A 162 -2.65 -7.75 7.31
CA ALA A 162 -2.59 -8.42 6.02
C ALA A 162 -2.25 -9.91 6.18
N HIS A 163 -1.22 -10.23 6.96
CA HIS A 163 -0.84 -11.61 7.25
C HIS A 163 -1.96 -12.40 7.93
N ALA A 164 -2.70 -11.77 8.85
CA ALA A 164 -3.83 -12.43 9.49
C ALA A 164 -4.89 -12.82 8.45
N PHE A 165 -5.17 -12.02 7.45
CA PHE A 165 -6.19 -12.40 6.48
C PHE A 165 -5.77 -13.54 5.55
N GLU A 166 -4.48 -13.76 5.30
CA GLU A 166 -4.00 -14.80 4.38
C GLU A 166 -4.47 -16.22 4.72
N SER A 167 -4.60 -16.55 6.01
CA SER A 167 -4.93 -17.90 6.44
C SER A 167 -6.41 -18.09 6.85
N ARG A 168 -7.29 -17.12 6.52
CA ARG A 168 -8.65 -17.05 7.09
C ARG A 168 -9.74 -17.15 6.02
N PRO A 169 -10.83 -17.90 6.28
CA PRO A 169 -12.06 -17.78 5.48
C PRO A 169 -12.57 -16.34 5.50
N GLY A 170 -12.92 -15.78 4.34
CA GLY A 170 -13.29 -14.36 4.20
C GLY A 170 -12.08 -13.40 4.15
N GLY A 171 -10.86 -13.94 4.13
CA GLY A 171 -9.62 -13.16 4.16
C GLY A 171 -9.40 -12.33 2.90
N VAL A 172 -9.72 -12.87 1.72
CA VAL A 172 -9.60 -12.16 0.44
C VAL A 172 -10.50 -10.94 0.42
N GLU A 173 -11.76 -11.08 0.83
CA GLU A 173 -12.71 -9.98 0.95
C GLU A 173 -12.26 -8.94 1.97
N ALA A 174 -11.68 -9.40 3.09
CA ALA A 174 -11.13 -8.50 4.11
C ALA A 174 -9.91 -7.70 3.61
N LEU A 175 -9.02 -8.35 2.85
CA LEU A 175 -7.88 -7.71 2.20
C LEU A 175 -8.32 -6.70 1.15
N LEU A 176 -9.26 -7.04 0.27
CA LEU A 176 -9.82 -6.12 -0.72
C LEU A 176 -10.47 -4.91 -0.04
N TRP A 177 -11.24 -5.14 1.03
CA TRP A 177 -11.83 -4.05 1.82
C TRP A 177 -10.76 -3.11 2.40
N LEU A 178 -9.65 -3.67 2.89
CA LEU A 178 -8.56 -2.89 3.47
C LEU A 178 -7.75 -2.16 2.39
N ALA A 179 -7.50 -2.79 1.24
CA ALA A 179 -6.74 -2.23 0.11
C ALA A 179 -7.33 -0.93 -0.45
N GLU A 180 -8.65 -0.79 -0.34
CA GLU A 180 -9.40 0.43 -0.70
C GLU A 180 -9.27 1.56 0.33
N ARG A 181 -8.71 1.28 1.52
CA ARG A 181 -8.70 2.16 2.69
C ARG A 181 -7.32 2.39 3.26
N VAL A 182 -6.28 1.94 2.57
CA VAL A 182 -4.89 2.15 2.95
C VAL A 182 -4.09 2.68 1.75
N THR A 183 -3.08 3.48 2.05
CA THR A 183 -2.12 4.03 1.09
C THR A 183 -0.70 3.70 1.57
N GLY A 184 0.31 4.12 0.79
CA GLY A 184 1.71 3.94 1.14
C GLY A 184 2.09 2.50 1.52
N TRP A 185 2.83 2.33 2.61
CA TRP A 185 3.26 1.00 3.08
C TRP A 185 2.10 0.07 3.43
N GLY A 186 0.99 0.59 3.96
CA GLY A 186 -0.20 -0.21 4.22
C GLY A 186 -0.71 -0.90 2.96
N ARG A 187 -0.77 -0.16 1.85
CA ARG A 187 -1.18 -0.70 0.55
C ARG A 187 -0.18 -1.72 0.03
N VAL A 188 1.13 -1.49 0.19
CA VAL A 188 2.17 -2.48 -0.15
C VAL A 188 1.87 -3.82 0.53
N TYR A 189 1.72 -3.85 1.85
CA TYR A 189 1.51 -5.10 2.57
C TYR A 189 0.24 -5.85 2.16
N VAL A 190 -0.86 -5.12 1.94
CA VAL A 190 -2.15 -5.70 1.57
C VAL A 190 -2.13 -6.23 0.13
N VAL A 191 -1.56 -5.50 -0.81
CA VAL A 191 -1.50 -5.94 -2.22
C VAL A 191 -0.53 -7.10 -2.38
N GLU A 192 0.60 -7.10 -1.67
CA GLU A 192 1.50 -8.27 -1.65
C GLU A 192 0.80 -9.51 -1.06
N ALA A 193 -0.02 -9.35 -0.02
CA ALA A 193 -0.80 -10.45 0.54
C ALA A 193 -1.83 -10.98 -0.48
N LEU A 194 -2.54 -10.10 -1.18
CA LEU A 194 -3.43 -10.50 -2.30
C LEU A 194 -2.67 -11.24 -3.40
N CYS A 195 -1.45 -10.80 -3.73
CA CYS A 195 -0.60 -11.45 -4.72
C CYS A 195 -0.11 -12.83 -4.25
N ARG A 196 0.21 -13.00 -2.96
CA ARG A 196 0.59 -14.30 -2.37
C ARG A 196 -0.57 -15.30 -2.39
N LEU A 197 -1.79 -14.84 -2.17
CA LEU A 197 -2.97 -15.69 -2.19
C LEU A 197 -3.34 -16.15 -3.60
N ASP A 198 -3.11 -15.31 -4.61
CA ASP A 198 -3.48 -15.58 -6.02
C ASP A 198 -4.93 -16.07 -6.15
N ASP A 199 -5.84 -15.46 -5.38
CA ASP A 199 -7.25 -15.83 -5.40
C ASP A 199 -7.94 -15.21 -6.63
N PRO A 200 -8.65 -16.00 -7.46
CA PRO A 200 -9.37 -15.49 -8.63
C PRO A 200 -10.36 -14.37 -8.31
N ALA A 201 -10.92 -14.31 -7.11
CA ALA A 201 -11.84 -13.25 -6.68
C ALA A 201 -11.15 -11.88 -6.56
N ALA A 202 -9.84 -11.84 -6.31
CA ALA A 202 -9.07 -10.59 -6.26
C ALA A 202 -8.66 -10.09 -7.65
N ARG A 203 -8.61 -10.97 -8.66
CA ARG A 203 -8.12 -10.64 -10.00
C ARG A 203 -8.80 -9.42 -10.64
N PRO A 204 -10.14 -9.27 -10.63
CA PRO A 204 -10.79 -8.10 -11.23
C PRO A 204 -10.36 -6.77 -10.59
N TRP A 205 -10.09 -6.79 -9.28
CA TRP A 205 -9.61 -5.63 -8.54
C TRP A 205 -8.13 -5.35 -8.84
N LEU A 206 -7.30 -6.41 -8.87
CA LEU A 206 -5.88 -6.29 -9.20
C LEU A 206 -5.65 -5.70 -10.60
N LEU A 207 -6.54 -5.98 -11.55
CA LEU A 207 -6.49 -5.47 -12.93
C LEU A 207 -6.83 -3.97 -13.08
N ARG A 208 -7.39 -3.34 -12.04
CA ARG A 208 -7.96 -1.98 -12.16
C ARG A 208 -7.52 -1.01 -11.08
N ARG A 209 -7.26 -1.51 -9.86
CA ARG A 209 -7.21 -0.66 -8.66
C ARG A 209 -6.00 -0.87 -7.76
N ALA A 210 -5.16 -1.87 -8.05
CA ALA A 210 -4.01 -2.21 -7.22
C ALA A 210 -3.01 -1.06 -7.03
N CYS A 211 -2.88 -0.17 -8.03
CA CYS A 211 -1.95 0.94 -8.00
C CYS A 211 -2.73 2.25 -8.04
N ASP A 212 -2.46 3.12 -7.07
CA ASP A 212 -3.06 4.46 -6.94
C ASP A 212 -2.11 5.57 -7.45
N GLY A 213 -0.92 5.20 -7.92
CA GLY A 213 0.10 6.13 -8.41
C GLY A 213 1.12 6.59 -7.36
N ASP A 214 1.07 6.07 -6.14
CA ASP A 214 2.16 6.21 -5.16
C ASP A 214 3.43 5.49 -5.65
N PHE A 215 4.62 6.04 -5.35
CA PHE A 215 5.90 5.47 -5.76
C PHE A 215 6.20 4.12 -5.10
N LEU A 216 5.68 3.88 -3.88
CA LEU A 216 5.82 2.61 -3.16
C LEU A 216 5.12 1.46 -3.89
N ASN A 217 4.22 1.74 -4.83
CA ASN A 217 3.62 0.72 -5.68
C ASN A 217 4.68 -0.04 -6.51
N GLY A 218 5.87 0.54 -6.72
CA GLY A 218 7.00 -0.14 -7.37
C GLY A 218 7.43 -1.45 -6.70
N TYR A 219 7.21 -1.61 -5.39
CA TYR A 219 7.53 -2.85 -4.67
C TYR A 219 6.69 -4.06 -5.14
N PHE A 220 5.44 -3.82 -5.57
CA PHE A 220 4.51 -4.90 -5.93
C PHE A 220 3.97 -4.83 -7.36
N ALA A 221 4.23 -3.76 -8.13
CA ALA A 221 3.66 -3.57 -9.47
C ALA A 221 3.88 -4.78 -10.40
N GLY A 222 5.11 -5.30 -10.45
CA GLY A 222 5.39 -6.49 -11.27
C GLY A 222 4.84 -7.81 -10.70
N GLN A 223 4.61 -7.91 -9.38
CA GLN A 223 3.87 -9.04 -8.80
C GLN A 223 2.41 -9.00 -9.24
N VAL A 224 1.77 -7.82 -9.17
CA VAL A 224 0.41 -7.60 -9.70
C VAL A 224 0.36 -7.97 -11.18
N ALA A 225 1.32 -7.50 -11.98
CA ALA A 225 1.36 -7.79 -13.41
C ALA A 225 1.40 -9.30 -13.70
N THR A 226 2.14 -10.03 -12.88
CA THR A 226 2.32 -11.49 -12.99
C THR A 226 1.07 -12.24 -12.52
N VAL A 227 0.59 -11.97 -11.31
CA VAL A 227 -0.54 -12.66 -10.66
C VAL A 227 -1.86 -12.37 -11.36
N ALA A 228 -2.11 -11.10 -11.72
CA ALA A 228 -3.33 -10.73 -12.44
C ALA A 228 -3.33 -11.23 -13.90
N ARG A 229 -2.19 -11.72 -14.41
CA ARG A 229 -2.00 -12.20 -15.78
C ARG A 229 -2.44 -11.15 -16.80
N LEU A 230 -1.82 -9.97 -16.74
CA LEU A 230 -2.21 -8.83 -17.61
C LEU A 230 -2.21 -9.17 -19.09
N HIS A 231 -1.26 -10.00 -19.51
CA HIS A 231 -1.13 -10.42 -20.90
C HIS A 231 -2.33 -11.24 -21.40
N GLU A 232 -3.08 -11.89 -20.51
CA GLU A 232 -4.32 -12.61 -20.84
C GLU A 232 -5.53 -11.67 -20.93
N ALA A 233 -5.47 -10.49 -20.30
CA ALA A 233 -6.56 -9.52 -20.27
C ALA A 233 -6.52 -8.49 -21.43
N LEU A 234 -5.54 -8.60 -22.33
CA LEU A 234 -5.31 -7.62 -23.39
C LEU A 234 -6.49 -7.48 -24.38
N ALA A 235 -7.27 -8.53 -24.56
CA ALA A 235 -8.43 -8.52 -25.45
C ALA A 235 -9.60 -7.68 -24.90
N ASP A 236 -9.63 -7.42 -23.60
CA ASP A 236 -10.73 -6.71 -22.95
C ASP A 236 -10.51 -5.19 -22.92
N LEU A 237 -9.32 -4.71 -23.29
CA LEU A 237 -8.92 -3.30 -23.20
C LEU A 237 -9.75 -2.36 -24.08
N ASP A 238 -10.28 -2.84 -25.20
CA ASP A 238 -11.15 -2.06 -26.09
C ASP A 238 -12.42 -1.55 -25.38
N THR A 239 -12.82 -2.21 -24.28
CA THR A 239 -14.07 -1.92 -23.56
C THR A 239 -13.87 -1.42 -22.15
N ASP A 240 -12.63 -1.31 -21.68
CA ASP A 240 -12.30 -1.06 -20.27
C ASP A 240 -11.21 -0.01 -20.11
N SER A 241 -11.63 1.26 -20.07
CA SER A 241 -10.72 2.39 -19.91
C SER A 241 -10.02 2.41 -18.55
N GLU A 242 -10.65 1.89 -17.49
CA GLU A 242 -10.05 1.78 -16.15
C GLU A 242 -8.88 0.80 -16.18
N MET A 243 -9.04 -0.33 -16.88
CA MET A 243 -7.96 -1.29 -17.09
C MET A 243 -6.81 -0.72 -17.93
N VAL A 244 -7.12 0.04 -19.00
CA VAL A 244 -6.08 0.71 -19.80
C VAL A 244 -5.28 1.68 -18.93
N ASP A 245 -5.94 2.49 -18.10
CA ASP A 245 -5.28 3.43 -17.19
C ASP A 245 -4.41 2.71 -16.15
N HIS A 246 -4.94 1.64 -15.56
CA HIS A 246 -4.22 0.86 -14.56
C HIS A 246 -2.99 0.15 -15.14
N ILE A 247 -3.10 -0.43 -16.35
CA ILE A 247 -1.96 -1.00 -17.07
C ILE A 247 -0.92 0.08 -17.37
N GLY A 248 -1.35 1.26 -17.81
CA GLY A 248 -0.45 2.40 -18.02
C GLY A 248 0.35 2.74 -16.77
N ARG A 249 -0.31 2.81 -15.60
CA ARG A 249 0.36 3.04 -14.31
C ARG A 249 1.33 1.93 -13.95
N LEU A 250 0.96 0.67 -14.16
CA LEU A 250 1.85 -0.47 -13.89
C LEU A 250 3.10 -0.42 -14.77
N LEU A 251 2.93 -0.16 -16.07
CA LEU A 251 4.04 -0.01 -17.01
C LEU A 251 4.96 1.15 -16.60
N HIS A 252 4.36 2.29 -16.22
CA HIS A 252 5.12 3.44 -15.72
C HIS A 252 5.92 3.09 -14.47
N LEU A 253 5.30 2.47 -13.46
CA LEU A 253 5.99 2.07 -12.24
C LEU A 253 7.13 1.08 -12.54
N MET A 254 6.89 0.09 -13.39
CA MET A 254 7.90 -0.91 -13.77
C MET A 254 9.04 -0.33 -14.63
N SER A 255 8.88 0.87 -15.19
CA SER A 255 9.91 1.57 -15.95
C SER A 255 10.94 2.29 -15.06
N ASP A 256 10.61 2.51 -13.77
CA ASP A 256 11.40 3.33 -12.83
C ASP A 256 11.45 2.72 -11.40
N CYS A 257 11.30 1.38 -11.27
CA CYS A 257 11.31 0.69 -9.97
C CYS A 257 12.60 -0.11 -9.68
N GLU A 258 13.72 0.26 -10.30
CA GLU A 258 15.00 -0.43 -10.07
C GLU A 258 15.35 -0.38 -8.57
N GLY A 259 15.76 -1.54 -8.03
CA GLY A 259 16.03 -1.70 -6.60
C GLY A 259 14.79 -1.86 -5.70
N MET A 260 13.57 -1.68 -6.22
CA MET A 260 12.31 -1.90 -5.48
C MET A 260 11.61 -3.19 -5.89
N GLY A 261 11.48 -3.45 -7.19
CA GLY A 261 10.65 -4.53 -7.70
C GLY A 261 11.02 -5.01 -9.11
N LEU A 262 10.13 -5.79 -9.71
CA LEU A 262 10.30 -6.35 -11.05
C LEU A 262 10.15 -5.27 -12.12
N THR A 263 11.23 -4.98 -12.83
CA THR A 263 11.27 -3.97 -13.91
C THR A 263 10.72 -4.50 -15.24
N LEU A 264 10.44 -3.60 -16.19
CA LEU A 264 10.02 -3.97 -17.56
C LEU A 264 11.01 -4.92 -18.26
N ALA A 265 12.31 -4.74 -18.02
CA ALA A 265 13.38 -5.56 -18.59
C ALA A 265 13.27 -7.04 -18.18
N HIS A 266 12.75 -7.30 -16.99
CA HIS A 266 12.65 -8.64 -16.40
C HIS A 266 11.22 -9.22 -16.50
N TYR A 267 10.26 -8.47 -17.01
CA TYR A 267 8.89 -8.94 -17.16
C TYR A 267 8.67 -9.52 -18.58
N PRO A 268 8.36 -10.83 -18.71
CA PRO A 268 8.35 -11.52 -20.02
C PRO A 268 7.37 -10.95 -21.06
N HIS A 269 6.30 -10.28 -20.62
CA HIS A 269 5.25 -9.76 -21.49
C HIS A 269 5.28 -8.24 -21.64
N SER A 270 6.37 -7.57 -21.23
CA SER A 270 6.50 -6.11 -21.25
C SER A 270 6.19 -5.51 -22.62
N ARG A 271 6.83 -6.01 -23.69
CA ARG A 271 6.57 -5.59 -25.07
C ARG A 271 5.10 -5.70 -25.45
N ALA A 272 4.48 -6.86 -25.20
CA ALA A 272 3.08 -7.10 -25.59
C ALA A 272 2.11 -6.16 -24.86
N LEU A 273 2.39 -5.86 -23.58
CA LEU A 273 1.62 -4.88 -22.81
C LEU A 273 1.84 -3.46 -23.33
N LEU A 274 3.07 -3.05 -23.62
CA LEU A 274 3.39 -1.73 -24.18
C LEU A 274 2.68 -1.51 -25.53
N GLU A 275 2.74 -2.50 -26.43
CA GLU A 275 2.07 -2.45 -27.74
C GLU A 275 0.55 -2.38 -27.61
N ALA A 276 -0.02 -3.14 -26.67
CA ALA A 276 -1.45 -3.08 -26.40
C ALA A 276 -1.85 -1.74 -25.80
N HIS A 277 -1.15 -1.26 -24.77
CA HIS A 277 -1.45 0.03 -24.16
C HIS A 277 -1.34 1.18 -25.18
N ALA A 278 -0.27 1.24 -25.97
CA ALA A 278 -0.08 2.26 -27.01
C ALA A 278 -1.23 2.30 -28.03
N ARG A 279 -1.78 1.13 -28.40
CA ARG A 279 -2.91 1.02 -29.33
C ARG A 279 -4.21 1.56 -28.75
N HIS A 280 -4.49 1.27 -27.48
CA HIS A 280 -5.78 1.59 -26.86
C HIS A 280 -5.81 2.98 -26.24
N VAL A 281 -4.71 3.45 -25.65
CA VAL A 281 -4.73 4.73 -24.92
C VAL A 281 -5.08 5.92 -25.82
N GLY A 282 -4.70 5.86 -27.11
CA GLY A 282 -5.03 6.89 -28.09
C GLY A 282 -6.51 6.93 -28.53
N SER A 283 -7.35 5.95 -28.17
CA SER A 283 -8.80 6.02 -28.42
C SER A 283 -9.58 6.60 -27.23
N LEU A 284 -8.92 6.77 -26.08
CA LEU A 284 -9.51 7.34 -24.87
C LEU A 284 -9.45 8.86 -24.88
N SER A 285 -10.36 9.49 -24.14
CA SER A 285 -10.31 10.94 -23.92
C SER A 285 -9.03 11.33 -23.14
N PRO A 286 -8.40 12.46 -23.44
CA PRO A 286 -7.19 12.88 -22.73
C PRO A 286 -7.49 13.20 -21.26
N THR A 287 -6.54 12.88 -20.38
CA THR A 287 -6.49 13.33 -18.98
C THR A 287 -5.04 13.70 -18.63
N ASN A 288 -4.83 14.55 -17.62
CA ASN A 288 -3.47 14.88 -17.15
C ASN A 288 -2.67 13.62 -16.82
N GLU A 289 -3.32 12.63 -16.23
CA GLU A 289 -2.70 11.38 -15.84
C GLU A 289 -2.31 10.51 -17.04
N ARG A 290 -3.21 10.34 -18.03
CA ARG A 290 -2.88 9.61 -19.26
C ARG A 290 -1.72 10.28 -19.98
N TYR A 291 -1.77 11.61 -20.11
CA TYR A 291 -0.69 12.38 -20.72
C TYR A 291 0.65 12.15 -19.99
N PHE A 292 0.64 12.22 -18.64
CA PHE A 292 1.83 11.96 -17.83
C PHE A 292 2.37 10.55 -18.02
N THR A 293 1.51 9.53 -17.91
CA THR A 293 1.88 8.13 -18.07
C THR A 293 2.51 7.88 -19.43
N ILE A 294 1.89 8.38 -20.50
CA ILE A 294 2.43 8.26 -21.86
C ILE A 294 3.78 8.96 -21.97
N ALA A 295 3.90 10.20 -21.48
CA ALA A 295 5.16 10.96 -21.56
C ALA A 295 6.33 10.26 -20.84
N VAL A 296 6.09 9.69 -19.65
CA VAL A 296 7.15 8.94 -18.93
C VAL A 296 7.52 7.65 -19.66
N LEU A 297 6.54 6.91 -20.20
CA LEU A 297 6.81 5.71 -20.99
C LEU A 297 7.60 6.04 -22.26
N THR A 298 7.24 7.10 -22.98
CA THR A 298 7.98 7.59 -24.15
C THR A 298 9.42 7.94 -23.80
N GLN A 299 9.64 8.55 -22.63
CA GLN A 299 10.99 8.85 -22.18
C GLN A 299 11.80 7.60 -21.91
N HIS A 300 11.25 6.63 -21.16
CA HIS A 300 11.92 5.36 -20.93
C HIS A 300 12.31 4.69 -22.25
N LEU A 301 11.42 4.70 -23.24
CA LEU A 301 11.69 4.20 -24.60
C LEU A 301 12.72 5.02 -25.40
N THR A 302 13.07 6.23 -24.94
CA THR A 302 14.04 7.12 -25.58
C THR A 302 15.42 7.05 -24.91
N THR A 303 15.45 6.94 -23.58
CA THR A 303 16.69 6.98 -22.79
C THR A 303 17.29 5.60 -22.58
N GLU A 304 16.46 4.58 -22.40
CA GLU A 304 16.92 3.24 -22.09
C GLU A 304 17.17 2.43 -23.36
N PRO A 305 18.11 1.45 -23.31
CA PRO A 305 18.32 0.54 -24.43
C PRO A 305 17.07 -0.33 -24.66
N PRO A 306 16.84 -0.85 -25.89
CA PRO A 306 15.64 -1.63 -26.23
C PRO A 306 15.35 -2.80 -25.27
N GLU A 307 16.41 -3.44 -24.75
CA GLU A 307 16.33 -4.56 -23.81
C GLU A 307 15.64 -4.17 -22.50
N ALA A 308 15.73 -2.90 -22.07
CA ALA A 308 15.08 -2.41 -20.86
C ALA A 308 13.54 -2.43 -20.95
N ALA A 309 13.01 -2.38 -22.17
CA ALA A 309 11.59 -2.51 -22.48
C ALA A 309 11.20 -3.89 -23.06
N GLY A 310 12.14 -4.85 -23.08
CA GLY A 310 11.92 -6.17 -23.70
C GLY A 310 11.71 -6.11 -25.22
N CYS A 311 12.26 -5.09 -25.88
CA CYS A 311 12.04 -4.79 -27.31
C CYS A 311 13.31 -4.94 -28.13
N THR A 312 13.15 -5.05 -29.46
CA THR A 312 14.21 -4.72 -30.43
C THR A 312 14.22 -3.22 -30.72
N ALA A 313 15.31 -2.69 -31.31
CA ALA A 313 15.41 -1.27 -31.66
C ALA A 313 14.25 -0.78 -32.55
N THR A 314 13.86 -1.55 -33.57
CA THR A 314 12.74 -1.19 -34.46
C THR A 314 11.40 -1.17 -33.71
N GLN A 315 11.20 -2.09 -32.76
CA GLN A 315 9.98 -2.13 -31.96
C GLN A 315 9.91 -0.97 -30.96
N GLN A 316 11.04 -0.64 -30.33
CA GLN A 316 11.15 0.49 -29.42
C GLN A 316 10.84 1.81 -30.15
N GLU A 317 11.40 1.99 -31.34
CA GLU A 317 11.13 3.15 -32.20
C GLU A 317 9.64 3.24 -32.57
N ALA A 318 9.03 2.15 -33.04
CA ALA A 318 7.61 2.14 -33.38
C ALA A 318 6.69 2.47 -32.18
N LEU A 319 7.02 1.97 -30.99
CA LEU A 319 6.28 2.27 -29.75
C LEU A 319 6.42 3.74 -29.37
N ARG A 320 7.65 4.27 -29.40
CA ARG A 320 7.94 5.69 -29.12
C ARG A 320 7.15 6.59 -30.06
N ASP A 321 7.17 6.30 -31.36
CA ASP A 321 6.48 7.10 -32.37
C ASP A 321 4.95 7.06 -32.17
N THR A 322 4.39 5.89 -31.82
CA THR A 322 2.96 5.75 -31.51
C THR A 322 2.55 6.61 -30.32
N TYR A 323 3.34 6.61 -29.24
CA TYR A 323 3.04 7.43 -28.07
C TYR A 323 3.22 8.93 -28.33
N LEU A 324 4.27 9.33 -29.05
CA LEU A 324 4.48 10.72 -29.46
C LEU A 324 3.32 11.22 -30.33
N GLU A 325 2.83 10.41 -31.26
CA GLU A 325 1.66 10.76 -32.07
C GLU A 325 0.44 11.07 -31.20
N VAL A 326 0.20 10.30 -30.14
CA VAL A 326 -0.90 10.56 -29.19
C VAL A 326 -0.68 11.87 -28.44
N LEU A 327 0.53 12.10 -27.89
CA LEU A 327 0.86 13.31 -27.14
C LEU A 327 0.72 14.59 -27.98
N ASP A 328 1.06 14.52 -29.28
CA ASP A 328 1.05 15.67 -30.20
C ASP A 328 -0.34 16.03 -30.75
N ARG A 329 -1.37 15.21 -30.47
CA ARG A 329 -2.76 15.54 -30.81
C ARG A 329 -3.21 16.80 -30.06
N GLU A 330 -4.02 17.60 -30.74
CA GLU A 330 -4.46 18.91 -30.23
C GLU A 330 -5.18 18.80 -28.88
N GLU A 331 -6.15 17.90 -28.77
CA GLU A 331 -6.91 17.65 -27.53
C GLU A 331 -6.03 17.21 -26.34
N TRP A 332 -4.97 16.43 -26.61
CA TRP A 332 -4.01 15.96 -25.60
C TRP A 332 -3.08 17.09 -25.14
N THR A 333 -2.58 17.86 -26.11
CA THR A 333 -1.77 19.06 -25.88
C THR A 333 -2.54 20.11 -25.06
N GLU A 334 -3.80 20.37 -25.40
CA GLU A 334 -4.67 21.31 -24.68
C GLU A 334 -4.92 20.86 -23.24
N THR A 335 -5.17 19.57 -23.03
CA THR A 335 -5.37 19.00 -21.70
C THR A 335 -4.12 19.19 -20.83
N ALA A 336 -2.93 18.87 -21.34
CA ALA A 336 -1.69 19.06 -20.61
C ALA A 336 -1.40 20.54 -20.29
N ARG A 337 -1.69 21.46 -21.21
CA ARG A 337 -1.58 22.92 -20.98
C ARG A 337 -2.55 23.42 -19.93
N ALA A 338 -3.78 22.94 -19.96
CA ALA A 338 -4.79 23.27 -18.96
C ALA A 338 -4.35 22.77 -17.57
N GLY A 339 -3.85 21.53 -17.48
CA GLY A 339 -3.29 20.97 -16.26
C GLY A 339 -2.09 21.77 -15.73
N PHE A 340 -1.15 22.15 -16.60
CA PHE A 340 -0.02 22.99 -16.23
C PHE A 340 -0.45 24.37 -15.70
N THR A 341 -1.42 25.00 -16.36
CA THR A 341 -2.01 26.28 -15.93
C THR A 341 -2.73 26.16 -14.59
N ALA A 342 -3.37 25.01 -14.34
CA ALA A 342 -4.08 24.70 -13.11
C ALA A 342 -3.16 24.27 -11.95
N ASP A 343 -1.84 24.36 -12.11
CA ASP A 343 -0.87 23.92 -11.12
C ASP A 343 -0.98 22.42 -10.78
N ASP A 344 -1.14 21.58 -11.81
CA ASP A 344 -1.03 20.14 -11.65
C ASP A 344 0.44 19.75 -11.44
N ASN A 345 0.74 19.11 -10.30
CA ASN A 345 2.10 18.68 -9.93
C ASN A 345 2.77 17.80 -11.00
N ARG A 346 2.01 16.91 -11.66
CA ARG A 346 2.55 16.03 -12.70
C ARG A 346 2.91 16.82 -13.94
N MET A 347 2.07 17.76 -14.34
CA MET A 347 2.34 18.61 -15.51
C MET A 347 3.51 19.55 -15.26
N ARG A 348 3.63 20.14 -14.05
CA ARG A 348 4.82 20.92 -13.66
C ARG A 348 6.09 20.09 -13.74
N TRP A 349 6.08 18.90 -13.14
CA TRP A 349 7.23 18.01 -13.17
C TRP A 349 7.63 17.63 -14.61
N LEU A 350 6.67 17.32 -15.50
CA LEU A 350 6.96 17.05 -16.91
C LEU A 350 7.60 18.25 -17.61
N ALA A 351 7.04 19.44 -17.42
CA ALA A 351 7.56 20.66 -18.03
C ALA A 351 9.00 20.93 -17.60
N ASP A 352 9.31 20.69 -16.32
CA ASP A 352 10.63 20.96 -15.73
C ASP A 352 11.67 19.91 -16.14
N HIS A 353 11.29 18.63 -16.25
CA HIS A 353 12.27 17.54 -16.33
C HIS A 353 12.30 16.79 -17.65
N ARG A 354 11.18 16.75 -18.41
CA ARG A 354 10.99 15.81 -19.53
C ARG A 354 10.66 16.50 -20.85
N ALA A 355 9.91 17.60 -20.80
CA ALA A 355 9.44 18.30 -21.99
C ALA A 355 10.56 18.73 -22.96
N PRO A 356 11.73 19.24 -22.51
CA PRO A 356 12.81 19.61 -23.43
C PRO A 356 13.43 18.41 -24.15
N GLN A 357 13.54 17.27 -23.46
CA GLN A 357 14.14 16.06 -24.02
C GLN A 357 13.22 15.40 -25.06
N LEU A 358 11.92 15.40 -24.79
CA LEU A 358 10.90 14.81 -25.64
C LEU A 358 10.29 15.78 -26.67
N ARG A 359 10.63 17.08 -26.59
CA ARG A 359 10.05 18.17 -27.42
C ARG A 359 8.53 18.18 -27.39
N LEU A 360 7.96 18.02 -26.20
CA LEU A 360 6.51 17.93 -26.02
C LEU A 360 5.82 19.25 -26.40
N ARG A 361 5.01 19.24 -27.47
CA ARG A 361 4.27 20.41 -27.99
C ARG A 361 3.41 21.13 -26.93
N ALA A 362 2.99 20.42 -25.88
CA ALA A 362 2.21 20.98 -24.79
C ALA A 362 2.94 22.09 -24.03
N PHE A 363 4.25 22.01 -23.88
CA PHE A 363 5.01 22.93 -23.05
C PHE A 363 5.90 23.82 -23.93
N PRO A 364 6.09 25.10 -23.55
CA PRO A 364 7.06 25.93 -24.23
C PRO A 364 8.47 25.38 -23.99
N ASP A 365 9.33 25.47 -24.99
CA ASP A 365 10.77 25.28 -24.78
C ASP A 365 11.22 26.34 -23.78
N ARG A 366 11.59 25.91 -22.57
CA ARG A 366 12.30 26.81 -21.66
C ARG A 366 13.70 26.98 -22.21
N GLU A 367 14.06 28.23 -22.53
CA GLU A 367 15.47 28.60 -22.65
C GLU A 367 16.15 28.14 -21.35
N SER A 368 17.23 27.38 -21.48
CA SER A 368 18.01 26.93 -20.35
C SER A 368 18.35 28.16 -19.51
N ASP A 369 17.89 28.21 -18.25
CA ASP A 369 18.40 29.17 -17.28
C ASP A 369 19.91 28.86 -17.16
N THR A 370 20.70 29.61 -17.92
CA THR A 370 22.15 29.67 -17.75
C THR A 370 22.38 30.19 -16.34
N GLU A 371 22.84 29.30 -15.46
CA GLU A 371 23.34 29.62 -14.13
C GLU A 371 24.32 30.80 -14.22
N GLU A 372 24.03 31.88 -13.49
CA GLU A 372 25.02 32.89 -13.06
C GLU A 372 25.41 32.63 -11.60
#